data_AF-A0A8X6GNV4-F1
#
_entry.id   AF-A0A8X6GNV4-F1
#
_cell.length_a   1.000
_cell.length_b   1.000
_cell.length_c   1.000
_cell.angle_alpha   90.00
_cell.angle_beta   90.00
_cell.angle_gamma   90.00
#
_symmetry.space_group_name_H-M   'P 1'
#
loop_
_entity.id
_entity.type
_entity.pdbx_description
1 polymer ?
#
loop_
_entity_poly.entity_id
_entity_poly.type
_entity_poly.pdbx_seq_one_letter_code
_entity_poly.pdbx_strand_id
1 'polypeptide(L)'
;MGHQYSTEDKVNLFADYLESSFQENPKPYDDDFIEHMEAKVENFMHRNARRHTAPLTSPQEMMDIILNSPNKKAPGKDGIKNIALKSLPLNAITSTPRKFSSRSL
;
A
#
# COMPACT_ATOMS: atom_id res chain seq x y z
N MET A 1 -23.72 36.82 -7.43
CA MET A 1 -24.83 36.00 -7.95
C MET A 1 -24.25 34.69 -8.44
N GLY A 2 -24.35 33.61 -7.67
CA GLY A 2 -23.89 32.29 -8.11
C GLY A 2 -24.88 31.71 -9.11
N HIS A 3 -24.42 31.34 -10.30
CA HIS A 3 -25.24 30.58 -11.24
C HIS A 3 -25.39 29.16 -10.68
N GLN A 4 -26.61 28.79 -10.30
CA GLN A 4 -26.94 27.42 -9.93
C GLN A 4 -27.11 26.63 -11.22
N TYR A 5 -26.15 25.76 -11.53
CA TYR A 5 -26.27 24.84 -12.67
C TYR A 5 -27.50 23.96 -12.52
N SER A 6 -28.30 23.87 -13.58
CA SER A 6 -29.44 22.97 -13.63
C SER A 6 -28.96 21.52 -13.62
N THR A 7 -29.87 20.59 -13.32
CA THR A 7 -29.54 19.15 -13.37
C THR A 7 -29.13 18.73 -14.78
N GLU A 8 -29.73 19.33 -15.80
CA GLU A 8 -29.42 19.09 -17.21
C GLU A 8 -27.99 19.54 -17.55
N ASP A 9 -27.60 20.75 -17.12
CA ASP A 9 -26.23 21.27 -17.34
C ASP A 9 -25.19 20.35 -16.72
N LYS A 10 -25.47 19.79 -15.54
CA LYS A 10 -24.57 18.86 -14.88
C LYS A 10 -24.46 17.55 -15.64
N VAL A 11 -25.58 16.98 -16.08
CA VAL A 11 -25.59 15.71 -16.83
C VAL A 11 -24.82 15.87 -18.15
N ASN A 12 -25.03 16.97 -18.87
CA ASN A 12 -24.31 17.25 -20.10
C ASN A 12 -22.81 17.42 -19.85
N LEU A 13 -22.43 18.18 -18.82
CA LEU A 13 -21.03 18.33 -18.42
C LEU A 13 -20.38 16.97 -18.06
N PHE A 14 -21.11 16.09 -17.37
CA PHE A 14 -20.62 14.75 -17.06
C PHE A 14 -20.48 13.90 -18.32
N ALA A 15 -21.43 13.96 -19.25
CA ALA A 15 -21.37 13.24 -20.52
C ALA A 15 -20.15 13.68 -21.33
N ASP A 16 -19.96 14.99 -21.52
CA ASP A 16 -18.82 15.57 -22.24
C ASP A 16 -17.48 15.18 -21.59
N TYR A 17 -17.42 15.24 -20.26
CA TYR A 17 -16.23 14.86 -19.51
C TYR A 17 -15.90 13.39 -19.68
N LEU A 18 -16.90 12.50 -19.57
CA LEU A 18 -16.71 11.07 -19.73
C LEU A 18 -16.31 10.73 -21.18
N GLU A 19 -16.95 11.34 -22.17
CA GLU A 19 -16.61 11.16 -23.57
C GLU A 19 -15.16 11.56 -23.85
N SER A 20 -14.71 12.71 -23.34
CA SER A 20 -13.31 13.15 -23.49
C SER A 20 -12.30 12.25 -22.78
N SER A 21 -12.70 11.64 -21.66
CA SER A 21 -11.82 10.81 -20.84
C SER A 21 -11.63 9.39 -21.39
N PHE A 22 -12.63 8.87 -22.12
CA PHE A 22 -12.63 7.52 -22.69
C PHE A 22 -12.42 7.50 -24.21
N GLN A 23 -11.66 8.47 -24.74
CA GLN A 23 -11.21 8.42 -26.13
C GLN A 23 -10.14 7.34 -26.33
N GLU A 24 -10.09 6.78 -27.54
CA GLU A 24 -8.96 5.96 -27.96
C GLU A 24 -7.66 6.77 -27.82
N ASN A 25 -6.59 6.10 -27.41
CA ASN A 25 -5.29 6.76 -27.25
C ASN A 25 -4.93 7.45 -28.58
N PRO A 26 -4.82 8.80 -28.62
CA PRO A 26 -4.66 9.54 -29.87
C PRO A 26 -3.30 9.29 -30.54
N LYS A 27 -2.37 8.66 -29.82
CA LYS A 27 -1.09 8.24 -30.39
C LYS A 27 -1.23 6.86 -31.02
N PRO A 28 -0.73 6.65 -32.26
CA PRO A 28 -0.56 5.30 -32.80
C PRO A 28 0.31 4.47 -31.85
N TYR A 29 0.14 3.15 -31.92
CA TYR A 29 1.02 2.19 -31.26
C TYR A 29 2.46 2.50 -31.68
N ASP A 30 3.25 2.97 -30.73
CA ASP A 30 4.63 3.41 -30.94
C ASP A 30 5.52 2.40 -30.23
N ASP A 31 6.22 1.57 -31.01
CA ASP A 31 7.06 0.49 -30.49
C ASP A 31 8.15 1.02 -29.55
N ASP A 32 8.69 2.22 -29.83
CA ASP A 32 9.68 2.89 -28.97
C ASP A 32 9.07 3.26 -27.60
N PHE A 33 7.81 3.71 -27.60
CA PHE A 33 7.08 4.03 -26.37
C PHE A 33 6.78 2.77 -25.55
N ILE A 34 6.44 1.66 -26.21
CA ILE A 34 6.16 0.39 -25.57
C ILE A 34 7.44 -0.16 -24.93
N GLU A 35 8.53 -0.22 -25.68
CA GLU A 35 9.83 -0.66 -25.17
C GLU A 35 10.27 0.21 -23.97
N HIS A 36 10.06 1.53 -24.05
CA HIS A 36 10.34 2.43 -22.93
C HIS A 36 9.49 2.12 -21.69
N MET A 37 8.19 1.81 -21.86
CA MET A 37 7.31 1.44 -20.75
C MET A 37 7.67 0.09 -20.16
N GLU A 38 7.96 -0.91 -20.98
CA GLU A 38 8.39 -2.24 -20.53
C GLU A 38 9.69 -2.13 -19.72
N ALA A 39 10.69 -1.43 -20.24
CA ALA A 39 11.94 -1.17 -19.53
C ALA A 39 11.72 -0.43 -18.20
N LYS A 40 10.76 0.51 -18.15
CA LYS A 40 10.43 1.24 -16.92
C LYS A 40 9.77 0.35 -15.88
N VAL A 41 8.86 -0.54 -16.29
CA VAL A 41 8.21 -1.52 -15.41
C VAL A 41 9.26 -2.51 -14.90
N GLU A 42 10.10 -3.03 -15.79
CA GLU A 42 11.18 -3.93 -15.42
C GLU A 42 12.15 -3.28 -14.43
N ASN A 43 12.56 -2.03 -14.68
CA ASN A 43 13.39 -1.26 -13.75
C ASN A 43 12.69 -1.08 -12.40
N PHE A 44 11.38 -0.82 -12.38
CA PHE A 44 10.64 -0.68 -11.14
C PHE A 44 10.61 -1.97 -10.32
N MET A 45 10.41 -3.12 -10.98
CA MET A 45 10.40 -4.43 -10.30
C MET A 45 11.79 -4.83 -9.81
N HIS A 46 12.84 -4.52 -10.58
CA HIS A 46 14.23 -4.83 -10.23
C HIS A 46 14.92 -3.76 -9.38
N ARG A 47 14.30 -2.60 -9.18
CA ARG A 47 14.70 -1.68 -8.12
C ARG A 47 14.54 -2.44 -6.83
N ASN A 48 15.67 -2.91 -6.31
CA ASN A 48 15.78 -3.44 -4.97
C ASN A 48 14.97 -2.54 -4.07
N ALA A 49 13.81 -3.02 -3.59
CA ALA A 49 13.03 -2.32 -2.59
C ALA A 49 14.04 -2.03 -1.50
N ARG A 50 14.45 -0.75 -1.38
CA ARG A 50 15.50 -0.37 -0.44
C ARG A 50 15.02 -0.99 0.86
N ARG A 51 15.76 -1.99 1.36
CA ARG A 51 15.42 -2.63 2.62
C ARG A 51 15.62 -1.52 3.61
N HIS A 52 14.55 -0.79 3.91
CA HIS A 52 14.59 0.24 4.91
C HIS A 52 15.09 -0.48 6.16
N THR A 53 16.27 -0.09 6.60
CA THR A 53 16.75 -0.45 7.93
C THR A 53 15.82 0.28 8.87
N ALA A 54 14.68 -0.34 9.16
CA ALA A 54 13.80 0.13 10.21
C ALA A 54 14.67 0.30 11.47
N PRO A 55 14.50 1.41 12.21
CA PRO A 55 15.19 1.57 13.47
C PRO A 55 14.92 0.35 14.36
N LEU A 56 15.91 -0.04 15.15
CA LEU A 56 15.76 -1.11 16.12
C LEU A 56 14.68 -0.70 17.13
N THR A 57 13.60 -1.46 17.18
CA THR A 57 12.51 -1.31 18.15
C THR A 57 13.03 -1.68 19.54
N SER A 58 12.66 -0.90 20.56
CA SER A 58 13.00 -1.28 21.94
C SER A 58 12.17 -2.49 22.40
N PRO A 59 12.65 -3.30 23.37
CA PRO A 59 11.86 -4.41 23.92
C PRO A 59 10.50 -3.97 24.48
N GLN A 60 10.45 -2.79 25.10
CA GLN A 60 9.23 -2.20 25.64
C GLN A 60 8.22 -1.90 24.52
N GLU A 61 8.69 -1.26 23.45
CA GLU A 61 7.87 -0.90 22.29
C GLU A 61 7.34 -2.14 21.57
N MET A 62 8.16 -3.21 21.44
CA MET A 62 7.67 -4.49 20.89
C MET A 62 6.56 -5.10 21.73
N MET A 63 6.71 -5.06 23.06
CA MET A 63 5.72 -5.59 24.00
C MET A 63 4.41 -4.82 23.93
N ASP A 64 4.48 -3.49 23.90
CA ASP A 64 3.32 -2.62 23.77
C ASP A 64 2.57 -2.90 22.46
N ILE A 65 3.27 -3.09 21.34
CA ILE A 65 2.60 -3.37 20.07
C ILE A 65 1.92 -4.74 20.09
N ILE A 66 2.58 -5.78 20.60
CA ILE A 66 2.02 -7.14 20.65
C ILE A 66 0.79 -7.18 21.56
N LEU A 67 0.86 -6.58 22.75
CA LEU A 67 -0.23 -6.60 23.73
C LEU A 67 -1.43 -5.78 23.27
N ASN A 68 -1.21 -4.63 22.65
CA ASN A 68 -2.27 -3.75 22.15
C ASN A 68 -2.88 -4.21 20.81
N SER A 69 -2.28 -5.19 20.13
CA SER A 69 -2.79 -5.68 18.84
C SER A 69 -4.12 -6.44 18.98
N PRO A 70 -5.13 -6.25 18.12
CA PRO A 70 -6.43 -6.92 18.24
C PRO A 70 -6.34 -8.43 18.05
N ASN A 71 -6.99 -9.22 18.90
CA ASN A 71 -6.95 -10.69 18.82
C ASN A 71 -7.50 -11.26 17.50
N LYS A 72 -8.47 -10.57 16.88
CA LYS A 72 -9.14 -10.98 15.65
C LYS A 72 -8.53 -10.39 14.37
N LYS A 73 -7.34 -9.76 14.47
CA LYS A 73 -6.65 -9.24 13.28
C LYS A 73 -6.26 -10.40 12.36
N ALA A 74 -6.26 -10.15 11.05
CA ALA A 74 -5.78 -11.10 10.07
C ALA A 74 -4.33 -11.53 10.39
N PRO A 75 -3.95 -12.79 10.12
CA PRO A 75 -2.57 -13.22 10.26
C PRO A 75 -1.63 -12.39 9.38
N GLY A 76 -0.40 -12.18 9.84
CA GLY A 76 0.63 -11.55 9.02
C GLY A 76 1.03 -12.41 7.82
N LYS A 77 1.99 -11.93 7.03
CA LYS A 77 2.58 -12.70 5.92
C LYS A 77 3.21 -14.03 6.39
N ASP A 78 3.58 -14.09 7.66
CA ASP A 78 4.07 -15.28 8.35
C ASP A 78 2.98 -16.31 8.71
N GLY A 79 1.70 -15.96 8.55
CA GLY A 79 0.56 -16.78 8.93
C GLY A 79 0.30 -16.82 10.44
N ILE A 80 1.01 -16.01 11.24
CA ILE A 80 0.91 -16.03 12.70
C ILE A 80 -0.24 -15.11 13.13
N LYS A 81 -1.14 -15.64 13.97
CA LYS A 81 -2.24 -14.88 14.58
C LYS A 81 -1.75 -14.09 15.80
N ASN A 82 -2.34 -12.93 16.06
CA ASN A 82 -2.02 -12.12 17.24
C ASN A 82 -2.21 -12.83 18.57
N ILE A 83 -3.20 -13.74 18.67
CA ILE A 83 -3.42 -14.55 19.88
C ILE A 83 -2.19 -15.40 20.19
N ALA A 84 -1.56 -15.96 19.16
CA ALA A 84 -0.34 -16.75 19.32
C ALA A 84 0.84 -15.86 19.79
N LEU A 85 1.00 -14.67 19.20
CA LEU A 85 2.03 -13.71 19.63
C LEU A 85 1.88 -13.30 21.10
N LYS A 86 0.64 -13.09 21.57
CA LYS A 86 0.37 -12.76 22.98
C LYS A 86 0.60 -13.92 23.95
N SER A 87 0.60 -15.16 23.45
CA SER A 87 0.86 -16.36 24.26
C SER A 87 2.36 -16.67 24.42
N LEU A 88 3.24 -15.95 23.72
CA LEU A 88 4.67 -16.15 23.82
C LEU A 88 5.20 -15.72 25.19
N PRO A 89 6.17 -16.45 25.75
CA PRO A 89 6.80 -16.02 26.99
C PRO A 89 7.61 -14.74 26.76
N LEU A 90 7.71 -13.89 27.78
CA LEU A 90 8.32 -12.56 27.70
C LEU A 90 9.76 -12.58 27.17
N ASN A 91 10.54 -13.59 27.55
CA ASN A 91 11.89 -13.81 27.05
C ASN A 91 11.94 -14.10 25.54
N ALA A 92 10.91 -14.73 24.98
CA ALA A 92 10.80 -14.94 23.53
C ALA A 92 10.45 -13.64 22.79
N ILE A 93 9.66 -12.75 23.41
CA ILE A 93 9.30 -11.45 22.83
C ILE A 93 10.49 -10.48 22.84
N THR A 94 11.28 -10.48 23.92
CA THR A 94 12.40 -9.55 24.09
C THR A 94 13.69 -10.03 23.43
N SER A 95 13.86 -11.34 23.21
CA SER A 95 15.06 -11.91 22.57
C SER A 95 15.02 -11.88 21.05
N THR A 96 13.89 -11.57 20.40
CA THR A 96 13.83 -11.49 18.93
C THR A 96 14.61 -10.28 18.41
N PRO A 97 15.80 -10.45 17.80
CA PRO A 97 16.57 -9.35 17.26
C PRO A 97 16.16 -9.20 15.78
N ARG A 98 14.91 -8.81 15.53
CA ARG A 98 14.40 -8.82 14.15
C ARG A 98 13.30 -7.80 13.93
N LYS A 99 13.73 -6.62 13.46
CA LYS A 99 12.98 -5.66 12.63
C LYS A 99 11.45 -5.77 12.75
N PHE A 100 10.92 -5.43 13.91
CA PHE A 100 9.48 -5.32 14.11
C PHE A 100 9.04 -3.96 13.54
N SER A 101 8.75 -3.91 12.23
CA SER A 101 8.24 -2.70 11.60
C SER A 101 6.74 -2.63 11.76
N SER A 102 6.25 -1.54 12.37
CA SER A 102 4.83 -1.19 12.51
C SER A 102 4.05 -1.10 11.19
N ARG A 103 4.73 -1.21 10.03
CA ARG A 103 4.13 -1.21 8.68
C ARG A 103 3.89 -2.60 8.07
N SER A 104 3.95 -3.70 8.84
CA SER A 104 3.61 -5.04 8.33
C SER A 104 2.61 -5.81 9.21
N LEU A 105 1.63 -5.10 9.77
CA LEU A 105 0.43 -5.73 10.34
C LEU A 105 -0.83 -5.16 9.69
#